data_AF-A0A1A9WYX7-F1
#
_entry.id   AF-A0A1A9WYX7-F1
#
_cell.length_a   1.000
_cell.length_b   1.000
_cell.length_c   1.000
_cell.angle_alpha   90.00
_cell.angle_beta   90.00
_cell.angle_gamma   90.00
#
_symmetry.space_group_name_H-M   'P 1'
#
loop_
_entity.id
_entity.type
_entity.pdbx_description
1 polymer ?
#
loop_
_entity_poly.entity_id
_entity_poly.type
_entity_poly.pdbx_seq_one_letter_code
_entity_poly.pdbx_strand_id
1 'polypeptide(L)'
;PPVVKVSPPEITVNTSDTVLLNCEYVANPASLTHVVWQHIQLNNLCTYKRTSNHVSHCVGLHDVLNYSTVNADADADADADADADADADVDSDVVADVVADADANADGDVDAVAIVVAVAVTVAVTIAIIYSPSYDEQDGLFTATLELSLQLSRDDLGHNIECRVDSAAIESTLKNQFSVDLQVRPTSITINGVEHHTVQGSKVVLTCDIHGARPPVNLTWYNSTQPISSEDDDITEIRTKAFEKEDGTYHTQSELIFNATRFENDMVFRCEAENIVLQINREKPFTSSMTLEVLCRYQAQCRVHAYNAIK
;
A
#
# COMPACT_ATOMS: atom_id res chain seq x y z
N PRO A 1 4.62 9.03 34.24
CA PRO A 1 3.92 9.72 33.12
C PRO A 1 3.35 8.66 32.18
N PRO A 2 2.18 8.87 31.56
CA PRO A 2 1.64 7.95 30.57
C PRO A 2 2.59 7.71 29.40
N VAL A 3 2.60 6.49 28.86
CA VAL A 3 3.49 6.06 27.76
C VAL A 3 2.66 5.33 26.70
N VAL A 4 3.04 5.51 25.43
CA VAL A 4 2.50 4.75 24.30
C VAL A 4 3.61 3.93 23.63
N LYS A 5 3.36 2.64 23.40
CA LYS A 5 4.28 1.72 22.73
C LYS A 5 3.59 1.11 21.51
N VAL A 6 4.35 0.92 20.44
CA VAL A 6 3.90 0.25 19.22
C VAL A 6 4.72 -1.02 19.03
N SER A 7 4.04 -2.14 18.75
CA SER A 7 4.67 -3.44 18.54
C SER A 7 4.08 -4.16 17.33
N PRO A 8 4.91 -4.69 16.41
CA PRO A 8 6.35 -4.41 16.30
C PRO A 8 6.61 -2.93 15.92
N PRO A 9 7.78 -2.36 16.21
CA PRO A 9 8.11 -1.00 15.78
C PRO A 9 8.44 -0.90 14.29
N GLU A 10 8.97 -1.98 13.71
CA GLU A 10 9.33 -2.07 12.29
C GLU A 10 9.17 -3.51 11.79
N ILE A 11 8.83 -3.69 10.52
CA ILE A 11 8.80 -5.01 9.86
C ILE A 11 9.13 -4.89 8.36
N THR A 12 9.78 -5.92 7.82
CA THR A 12 9.94 -6.11 6.36
C THR A 12 8.99 -7.21 5.90
N VAL A 13 8.08 -6.90 4.97
CA VAL A 13 7.00 -7.80 4.51
C VAL A 13 6.71 -7.62 3.02
N ASN A 14 6.00 -8.57 2.41
CA ASN A 14 5.59 -8.48 1.00
C ASN A 14 4.26 -7.72 0.84
N THR A 15 3.93 -7.36 -0.40
CA THR A 15 2.58 -6.89 -0.73
C THR A 15 1.54 -7.98 -0.57
N SER A 16 0.40 -7.67 0.07
CA SER A 16 -0.71 -8.57 0.40
C SER A 16 -0.56 -9.36 1.69
N ASP A 17 0.59 -9.30 2.37
CA ASP A 17 0.74 -9.80 3.74
C ASP A 17 -0.20 -9.05 4.69
N THR A 18 -0.70 -9.77 5.69
CA THR A 18 -1.47 -9.19 6.79
C THR A 18 -0.59 -9.08 8.02
N VAL A 19 -0.45 -7.88 8.57
CA VAL A 19 0.34 -7.59 9.77
C VAL A 19 -0.59 -7.25 10.92
N LEU A 20 -0.27 -7.77 12.12
CA LEU A 20 -0.95 -7.42 13.37
C LEU A 20 -0.11 -6.37 14.11
N LEU A 21 -0.67 -5.18 14.31
CA LEU A 21 -0.05 -4.07 15.02
C LEU A 21 -0.74 -3.84 16.35
N ASN A 22 0.05 -3.66 17.40
CA ASN A 22 -0.45 -3.42 18.75
C ASN A 22 0.01 -2.04 19.22
N CYS A 23 -0.94 -1.20 19.62
CA CYS A 23 -0.66 0.06 20.30
C CYS A 23 -1.03 -0.06 21.78
N GLU A 24 -0.02 -0.03 22.64
CA GLU A 24 -0.12 -0.21 24.08
C GLU A 24 0.02 1.13 24.80
N TYR A 25 -1.04 1.58 25.47
CA TYR A 25 -1.03 2.73 26.36
C TYR A 25 -0.90 2.28 27.81
N VAL A 26 0.07 2.85 28.52
CA VAL A 26 0.44 2.45 29.88
C VAL A 26 0.43 3.67 30.79
N ALA A 27 -0.43 3.69 31.81
CA ALA A 27 -0.61 4.86 32.68
C ALA A 27 -1.14 4.53 34.08
N ASN A 28 -0.92 5.47 35.00
CA ASN A 28 -1.55 5.51 36.32
C ASN A 28 -1.79 7.01 36.67
N PRO A 29 -3.05 7.47 36.81
CA PRO A 29 -4.30 6.72 36.76
C PRO A 29 -4.73 6.27 35.34
N ALA A 30 -5.72 5.38 35.27
CA ALA A 30 -6.36 4.94 34.01
C ALA A 30 -7.22 6.07 33.42
N SER A 31 -6.61 6.92 32.60
CA SER A 31 -7.27 8.14 32.07
C SER A 31 -7.33 8.19 30.54
N LEU A 32 -7.29 7.03 29.88
CA LEU A 32 -7.41 6.91 28.43
C LEU A 32 -8.77 7.47 27.96
N THR A 33 -8.76 8.37 26.97
CA THR A 33 -9.99 8.93 26.37
C THR A 33 -10.19 8.46 24.93
N HIS A 34 -9.14 8.47 24.12
CA HIS A 34 -9.19 8.07 22.72
C HIS A 34 -7.90 7.36 22.29
N VAL A 35 -8.02 6.32 21.47
CA VAL A 35 -6.88 5.64 20.83
C VAL A 35 -7.26 5.26 19.41
N VAL A 36 -6.37 5.58 18.47
CA VAL A 36 -6.65 5.43 17.04
C VAL A 36 -5.37 5.21 16.23
N TRP A 37 -5.48 4.38 15.19
CA TRP A 37 -4.46 4.21 14.16
C TRP A 37 -4.75 5.11 12.95
N GLN A 38 -3.74 5.84 12.50
CA GLN A 38 -3.84 6.79 11.37
C GLN A 38 -2.64 6.68 10.42
N HIS A 39 -2.86 7.01 9.16
CA HIS A 39 -1.81 7.19 8.16
C HIS A 39 -2.22 8.27 7.15
N ILE A 40 -1.26 8.78 6.38
CA ILE A 40 -1.52 9.77 5.33
C ILE A 40 -1.34 9.10 3.98
N GLN A 41 -2.38 9.06 3.15
CA GLN A 41 -2.31 8.53 1.78
C GLN A 41 -2.66 9.65 0.79
N LEU A 42 -1.74 10.03 -0.10
CA LEU A 42 -1.99 10.99 -1.20
C LEU A 42 -2.72 12.29 -0.76
N ASN A 43 -2.26 12.92 0.33
CA ASN A 43 -2.88 14.08 0.97
C ASN A 43 -4.23 13.82 1.66
N ASN A 44 -4.59 12.59 1.99
CA ASN A 44 -5.73 12.27 2.84
C ASN A 44 -5.24 11.68 4.18
N LEU A 45 -5.78 12.17 5.30
CA LEU A 45 -5.61 11.55 6.62
C LEU A 45 -6.62 10.42 6.75
N CYS A 46 -6.12 9.19 6.71
CA CYS A 46 -6.91 7.98 6.73
C CYS A 46 -6.84 7.30 8.12
N THR A 47 -8.00 7.04 8.70
CA THR A 47 -8.17 6.39 10.00
C THR A 47 -8.64 4.94 9.80
N TYR A 48 -8.05 3.97 10.50
CA TYR A 48 -8.43 2.56 10.38
C TYR A 48 -9.66 2.22 11.25
N LYS A 49 -10.56 1.33 10.78
CA LYS A 49 -11.71 0.85 11.58
C LYS A 49 -11.21 -0.01 12.74
N ARG A 50 -11.84 0.15 13.90
CA ARG A 50 -11.47 -0.51 15.16
C ARG A 50 -11.70 -2.05 15.17
N THR A 51 -12.45 -2.61 14.21
CA THR A 51 -12.85 -4.05 14.18
C THR A 51 -12.78 -4.68 12.78
N SER A 52 -12.17 -4.02 11.81
CA SER A 52 -12.15 -4.48 10.42
C SER A 52 -10.89 -4.00 9.72
N ASN A 53 -10.37 -4.85 8.82
CA ASN A 53 -9.31 -4.56 7.85
C ASN A 53 -9.63 -3.43 6.86
N HIS A 54 -10.80 -2.78 6.97
CA HIS A 54 -11.19 -1.66 6.12
C HIS A 54 -10.79 -0.30 6.72
N VAL A 55 -10.23 0.57 5.87
CA VAL A 55 -10.06 1.99 6.17
C VAL A 55 -11.43 2.58 6.50
N SER A 56 -11.54 3.23 7.67
CA SER A 56 -12.82 3.73 8.18
C SER A 56 -13.28 4.98 7.47
N HIS A 57 -12.33 5.84 7.15
CA HIS A 57 -12.59 7.21 6.78
C HIS A 57 -11.26 7.85 6.34
N CYS A 58 -11.24 8.49 5.18
CA CYS A 58 -10.11 9.29 4.70
C CYS A 58 -10.60 10.73 4.54
N VAL A 59 -9.96 11.68 5.21
CA VAL A 59 -10.27 13.12 5.13
C VAL A 59 -9.17 13.79 4.32
N GLY A 60 -9.51 14.56 3.28
CA GLY A 60 -8.51 15.34 2.55
C GLY A 60 -7.81 16.34 3.46
N LEU A 61 -6.50 16.50 3.36
CA LEU A 61 -5.72 17.47 4.14
C LEU A 61 -6.26 18.90 3.97
N HIS A 62 -6.90 19.18 2.83
CA HIS A 62 -7.60 20.44 2.58
C HIS A 62 -8.84 20.62 3.48
N ASP A 63 -9.50 19.52 3.87
CA ASP A 63 -10.62 19.48 4.80
C ASP A 63 -10.17 19.32 6.28
N VAL A 64 -8.96 18.81 6.54
CA VAL A 64 -8.37 18.74 7.89
C VAL A 64 -8.15 20.14 8.49
N LEU A 65 -7.94 21.16 7.65
CA LEU A 65 -7.91 22.57 8.08
C LEU A 65 -9.28 23.09 8.56
N ASN A 66 -10.39 22.40 8.25
CA ASN A 66 -11.74 22.69 8.75
C ASN A 66 -12.20 21.74 9.87
N TYR A 67 -11.50 20.63 10.13
CA TYR A 67 -11.86 19.70 11.22
C TYR A 67 -11.44 20.20 12.61
N SER A 68 -10.61 21.25 12.69
CA SER A 68 -10.27 21.90 13.95
C SER A 68 -11.40 22.74 14.57
N THR A 69 -12.58 22.84 13.92
CA THR A 69 -13.70 23.68 14.38
C THR A 69 -15.08 23.01 14.42
N VAL A 70 -15.22 21.68 14.28
CA VAL A 70 -16.55 21.02 14.36
C VAL A 70 -16.81 20.35 15.71
N ASN A 71 -16.26 20.91 16.80
CA ASN A 71 -16.62 20.49 18.16
C ASN A 71 -16.83 21.68 19.11
N ALA A 72 -17.40 22.75 18.57
CA ALA A 72 -18.09 23.79 19.32
C ALA A 72 -19.26 24.27 18.44
N ASP A 73 -20.44 24.41 19.05
CA ASP A 73 -21.68 24.96 18.49
C ASP A 73 -22.53 24.00 17.63
N ALA A 74 -23.17 23.04 18.31
CA ALA A 74 -24.47 22.52 17.89
C ALA A 74 -25.57 23.13 18.77
N ASP A 75 -25.70 24.46 18.71
CA ASP A 75 -26.85 25.23 19.18
C ASP A 75 -27.15 26.28 18.10
N ALA A 76 -28.14 26.03 17.24
CA ALA A 76 -29.06 27.02 16.64
C ALA A 76 -29.77 26.47 15.38
N ASP A 77 -31.10 26.53 15.45
CA ASP A 77 -32.04 26.83 14.37
C ASP A 77 -32.22 25.83 13.21
N ALA A 78 -33.25 24.98 13.37
CA ALA A 78 -33.96 24.36 12.24
C ALA A 78 -35.40 24.88 12.20
N ASP A 79 -35.58 26.11 11.72
CA ASP A 79 -36.80 26.53 11.03
C ASP A 79 -36.65 26.14 9.55
N ALA A 80 -37.41 25.14 9.11
CA ALA A 80 -37.66 24.90 7.70
C ALA A 80 -39.03 24.24 7.51
N ASP A 81 -40.04 25.10 7.32
CA ASP A 81 -41.30 24.76 6.66
C ASP A 81 -41.00 24.14 5.28
N ALA A 82 -41.55 22.95 5.03
CA ALA A 82 -41.68 22.41 3.68
C ALA A 82 -43.00 21.63 3.57
N ASP A 83 -44.07 22.38 3.25
CA ASP A 83 -45.25 21.86 2.59
C ASP A 83 -44.84 21.25 1.24
N ALA A 84 -45.12 19.96 1.06
CA ALA A 84 -45.12 19.33 -0.26
C ALA A 84 -46.22 18.27 -0.32
N ASP A 85 -47.41 18.73 -0.72
CA ASP A 85 -48.46 17.90 -1.31
C ASP A 85 -47.91 17.20 -2.56
N ALA A 86 -47.94 15.87 -2.55
CA ALA A 86 -47.78 15.06 -3.76
C ALA A 86 -48.74 13.86 -3.70
N ASP A 87 -49.94 14.09 -4.23
CA ASP A 87 -50.85 13.06 -4.70
C ASP A 87 -50.16 12.24 -5.81
N ALA A 88 -50.02 10.94 -5.59
CA ALA A 88 -49.77 9.97 -6.65
C ALA A 88 -50.46 8.64 -6.33
N ASP A 89 -51.69 8.54 -6.80
CA ASP A 89 -52.40 7.28 -7.01
C ASP A 89 -51.64 6.40 -8.03
N VAL A 90 -51.12 5.25 -7.59
CA VAL A 90 -50.89 4.10 -8.48
C VAL A 90 -51.30 2.81 -7.76
N ASP A 91 -52.32 2.18 -8.33
CA ASP A 91 -52.91 0.90 -8.00
C ASP A 91 -52.25 -0.21 -8.84
N SER A 92 -51.65 -1.24 -8.20
CA SER A 92 -51.68 -2.64 -8.66
C SER A 92 -51.00 -3.60 -7.66
N ASP A 93 -51.83 -4.31 -6.89
CA ASP A 93 -51.74 -5.71 -6.46
C ASP A 93 -50.38 -6.43 -6.43
N VAL A 94 -49.82 -6.64 -5.22
CA VAL A 94 -49.48 -8.00 -4.72
C VAL A 94 -49.72 -8.08 -3.21
N VAL A 95 -50.56 -9.05 -2.85
CA VAL A 95 -50.99 -9.46 -1.51
C VAL A 95 -49.85 -9.96 -0.61
N ALA A 96 -49.72 -9.34 0.57
CA ALA A 96 -49.39 -10.02 1.82
C ALA A 96 -50.11 -9.33 2.97
N ASP A 97 -51.29 -9.87 3.26
CA ASP A 97 -52.11 -9.57 4.42
C ASP A 97 -51.44 -10.14 5.68
N VAL A 98 -50.97 -9.27 6.58
CA VAL A 98 -50.89 -9.58 8.00
C VAL A 98 -51.35 -8.36 8.78
N VAL A 99 -52.63 -8.36 9.14
CA VAL A 99 -53.20 -7.48 10.15
C VAL A 99 -52.46 -7.70 11.47
N ALA A 100 -51.79 -6.65 11.96
CA ALA A 100 -51.44 -6.53 13.36
C ALA A 100 -51.88 -5.14 13.83
N ASP A 101 -53.19 -5.01 14.10
CA ASP A 101 -53.70 -4.00 15.02
C ASP A 101 -53.11 -4.28 16.40
N ALA A 102 -52.21 -3.41 16.85
CA ALA A 102 -51.82 -3.32 18.24
C ALA A 102 -52.02 -1.88 18.70
N ASP A 103 -53.25 -1.57 19.10
CA ASP A 103 -53.56 -0.45 19.99
C ASP A 103 -52.88 -0.67 21.34
N ALA A 104 -51.60 -0.30 21.44
CA ALA A 104 -50.90 -0.21 22.71
C ALA A 104 -51.24 1.13 23.37
N ASN A 105 -52.36 1.13 24.09
CA ASN A 105 -52.71 2.20 25.03
C ASN A 105 -51.60 2.29 26.11
N ALA A 106 -50.83 3.37 26.08
CA ALA A 106 -49.77 3.64 27.05
C ALA A 106 -50.40 4.04 28.39
N ASP A 107 -50.52 3.08 29.29
CA ASP A 107 -50.77 3.31 30.71
C ASP A 107 -49.68 2.60 31.53
N GLY A 108 -48.98 3.34 32.38
CA GLY A 108 -48.12 2.78 33.43
C GLY A 108 -46.64 2.61 33.12
N ASP A 109 -45.92 3.73 33.19
CA ASP A 109 -44.56 3.92 33.70
C ASP A 109 -43.93 2.75 34.50
N VAL A 110 -43.10 1.92 33.85
CA VAL A 110 -41.71 1.58 34.22
C VAL A 110 -41.06 0.77 33.09
N ASP A 111 -39.75 0.97 32.86
CA ASP A 111 -38.82 0.18 32.02
C ASP A 111 -38.56 0.53 30.54
N ALA A 112 -39.10 1.61 29.96
CA ALA A 112 -38.56 2.10 28.67
C ALA A 112 -37.24 2.90 28.85
N VAL A 113 -37.15 3.70 29.91
CA VAL A 113 -35.94 4.46 30.24
C VAL A 113 -34.83 3.54 30.75
N ALA A 114 -35.17 2.50 31.52
CA ALA A 114 -34.20 1.51 31.99
C ALA A 114 -33.63 0.67 30.85
N ILE A 115 -34.44 0.31 29.84
CA ILE A 115 -33.96 -0.42 28.65
C ILE A 115 -33.14 0.51 27.74
N VAL A 116 -33.55 1.75 27.50
CA VAL A 116 -32.77 2.70 26.68
C VAL A 116 -31.46 3.07 27.36
N VAL A 117 -31.46 3.25 28.69
CA VAL A 117 -30.23 3.46 29.47
C VAL A 117 -29.40 2.19 29.52
N ALA A 118 -29.99 1.00 29.70
CA ALA A 118 -29.26 -0.26 29.67
C ALA A 118 -28.71 -0.57 28.26
N VAL A 119 -29.37 -0.17 27.18
CA VAL A 119 -28.92 -0.30 25.79
C VAL A 119 -27.84 0.74 25.49
N ALA A 120 -28.00 1.99 25.90
CA ALA A 120 -26.96 3.02 25.77
C ALA A 120 -25.73 2.69 26.64
N VAL A 121 -25.93 2.13 27.83
CA VAL A 121 -24.86 1.64 28.71
C VAL A 121 -24.26 0.35 28.17
N THR A 122 -25.01 -0.61 27.63
CA THR A 122 -24.42 -1.80 26.99
C THR A 122 -23.73 -1.48 25.68
N VAL A 123 -24.20 -0.50 24.90
CA VAL A 123 -23.52 0.06 23.72
C VAL A 123 -22.26 0.83 24.13
N ALA A 124 -22.31 1.65 25.18
CA ALA A 124 -21.14 2.33 25.74
C ALA A 124 -20.14 1.34 26.36
N VAL A 125 -20.61 0.27 27.02
CA VAL A 125 -19.82 -0.79 27.64
C VAL A 125 -19.25 -1.75 26.58
N THR A 126 -19.94 -2.01 25.47
CA THR A 126 -19.37 -2.78 24.35
C THR A 126 -18.36 -1.96 23.54
N ILE A 127 -18.55 -0.63 23.40
CA ILE A 127 -17.54 0.28 22.85
C ILE A 127 -16.33 0.43 23.80
N ALA A 128 -16.55 0.27 25.11
CA ALA A 128 -15.51 0.21 26.16
C ALA A 128 -14.79 -1.14 26.28
N ILE A 129 -15.06 -2.15 25.43
CA ILE A 129 -14.37 -3.45 25.47
C ILE A 129 -13.98 -3.86 24.05
N ILE A 130 -13.11 -3.06 23.41
CA ILE A 130 -12.29 -3.53 22.28
C ILE A 130 -10.80 -3.51 22.65
N TYR A 131 -10.47 -2.96 23.82
CA TYR A 131 -9.20 -3.10 24.49
C TYR A 131 -9.31 -4.21 25.53
N SER A 132 -8.22 -4.93 25.78
CA SER A 132 -8.06 -5.78 26.96
C SER A 132 -7.33 -4.96 28.03
N PRO A 133 -8.04 -4.15 28.85
CA PRO A 133 -7.36 -3.39 29.88
C PRO A 133 -6.83 -4.37 30.92
N SER A 134 -5.52 -4.43 31.10
CA SER A 134 -4.91 -5.14 32.20
C SER A 134 -4.50 -4.15 33.29
N TYR A 135 -4.70 -4.56 34.54
CA TYR A 135 -4.24 -3.82 35.69
C TYR A 135 -3.18 -4.66 36.40
N ASP A 136 -2.02 -4.07 36.61
CA ASP A 136 -0.96 -4.66 37.42
C ASP A 136 -1.07 -4.13 38.86
N GLU A 137 -1.48 -4.99 39.78
CA GLU A 137 -1.59 -4.66 41.21
C GLU A 137 -0.24 -4.37 41.88
N GLN A 138 0.87 -4.90 41.36
CA GLN A 138 2.20 -4.72 41.95
C GLN A 138 2.77 -3.33 41.62
N ASP A 139 2.60 -2.90 40.37
CA ASP A 139 3.08 -1.61 39.88
C ASP A 139 2.01 -0.51 39.90
N GLY A 140 0.75 -0.87 40.20
CA GLY A 140 -0.41 0.03 40.21
C GLY A 140 -0.71 0.61 38.83
N LEU A 141 -0.44 -0.15 37.77
CA LEU A 141 -0.37 0.37 36.40
C LEU A 141 -1.51 -0.18 35.54
N PHE A 142 -2.12 0.68 34.74
CA PHE A 142 -3.14 0.32 33.77
C PHE A 142 -2.53 0.26 32.37
N THR A 143 -2.79 -0.85 31.68
CA THR A 143 -2.37 -1.06 30.30
C THR A 143 -3.61 -1.27 29.44
N ALA A 144 -3.72 -0.53 28.33
CA ALA A 144 -4.75 -0.72 27.33
C ALA A 144 -4.12 -0.92 25.96
N THR A 145 -4.56 -1.94 25.23
CA THR A 145 -4.00 -2.30 23.91
C THR A 145 -5.06 -2.14 22.81
N LEU A 146 -4.71 -1.44 21.73
CA LEU A 146 -5.47 -1.40 20.48
C LEU A 146 -4.76 -2.22 19.41
N GLU A 147 -5.43 -3.28 18.94
CA GLU A 147 -4.94 -4.13 17.86
C GLU A 147 -5.46 -3.65 16.48
N LEU A 148 -4.61 -3.72 15.46
CA LEU A 148 -4.95 -3.47 14.07
C LEU A 148 -4.42 -4.61 13.19
N SER A 149 -5.34 -5.29 12.51
CA SER A 149 -5.01 -6.25 11.46
C SER A 149 -5.06 -5.54 10.11
N LEU A 150 -3.88 -5.30 9.55
CA LEU A 150 -3.70 -4.51 8.33
C LEU A 150 -3.21 -5.39 7.18
N GLN A 151 -3.98 -5.44 6.10
CA GLN A 151 -3.51 -6.01 4.85
C GLN A 151 -2.78 -4.94 4.04
N LEU A 152 -1.48 -5.13 3.83
CA LEU A 152 -0.62 -4.12 3.21
C LEU A 152 -0.74 -4.16 1.69
N SER A 153 -0.74 -2.97 1.09
CA SER A 153 -0.82 -2.72 -0.34
C SER A 153 0.38 -1.91 -0.81
N ARG A 154 0.57 -1.82 -2.14
CA ARG A 154 1.62 -0.96 -2.71
C ARG A 154 1.46 0.52 -2.31
N ASP A 155 0.25 0.96 -2.03
CA ASP A 155 -0.04 2.35 -1.66
C ASP A 155 0.44 2.70 -0.24
N ASP A 156 0.85 1.70 0.55
CA ASP A 156 1.42 1.89 1.89
C ASP A 156 2.95 2.11 1.86
N LEU A 157 3.57 2.14 0.67
CA LEU A 157 5.00 2.40 0.50
C LEU A 157 5.41 3.77 1.02
N GLY A 158 6.45 3.81 1.86
CA GLY A 158 7.00 5.06 2.38
C GLY A 158 6.06 5.78 3.35
N HIS A 159 4.95 5.15 3.75
CA HIS A 159 4.00 5.71 4.68
C HIS A 159 4.23 5.14 6.09
N ASN A 160 4.27 6.04 7.08
CA ASN A 160 4.29 5.65 8.47
C ASN A 160 2.86 5.51 8.99
N ILE A 161 2.64 4.45 9.76
CA ILE A 161 1.36 4.21 10.43
C ILE A 161 1.53 4.62 11.88
N GLU A 162 0.73 5.59 12.31
CA GLU A 162 0.89 6.22 13.61
C GLU A 162 -0.26 5.82 14.54
N CYS A 163 0.08 5.36 15.73
CA CYS A 163 -0.87 5.28 16.83
C CYS A 163 -0.91 6.61 17.56
N ARG A 164 -2.12 7.14 17.72
CA ARG A 164 -2.39 8.35 18.48
C ARG A 164 -3.27 8.05 19.67
N VAL A 165 -2.88 8.58 20.82
CA VAL A 165 -3.52 8.35 22.11
C VAL A 165 -3.78 9.68 22.80
N ASP A 166 -5.05 9.91 23.13
CA ASP A 166 -5.48 11.02 23.97
C ASP A 166 -5.85 10.50 25.36
N SER A 167 -5.53 11.30 26.37
CA SER A 167 -5.72 10.93 27.78
C SER A 167 -6.04 12.18 28.59
N ALA A 168 -6.98 12.09 29.52
CA ALA A 168 -7.29 13.20 30.43
C ALA A 168 -6.12 13.55 31.37
N ALA A 169 -5.08 12.71 31.44
CA ALA A 169 -3.89 12.95 32.24
C ALA A 169 -2.83 13.83 31.54
N ILE A 170 -2.94 14.08 30.23
CA ILE A 170 -1.97 14.88 29.46
C ILE A 170 -2.72 15.78 28.46
N GLU A 171 -2.30 17.05 28.33
CA GLU A 171 -2.93 18.00 27.40
C GLU A 171 -2.61 17.73 25.92
N SER A 172 -1.45 17.14 25.62
CA SER A 172 -1.02 16.78 24.26
C SER A 172 -1.25 15.31 23.93
N THR A 173 -1.70 15.03 22.71
CA THR A 173 -1.79 13.67 22.16
C THR A 173 -0.44 12.97 22.15
N LEU A 174 -0.37 11.78 22.76
CA LEU A 174 0.78 10.90 22.65
C LEU A 174 0.76 10.18 21.30
N LYS A 175 1.95 10.05 20.69
CA LYS A 175 2.07 9.44 19.37
C LYS A 175 3.27 8.50 19.32
N ASN A 176 3.10 7.38 18.62
CA ASN A 176 4.19 6.49 18.29
C ASN A 176 3.90 5.83 16.94
N GLN A 177 4.94 5.51 16.17
CA GLN A 177 4.81 5.09 14.79
C GLN A 177 5.34 3.69 14.56
N PHE A 178 4.67 2.98 13.66
CA PHE A 178 5.13 1.75 13.03
C PHE A 178 5.70 2.08 11.65
N SER A 179 6.87 1.53 11.35
CA SER A 179 7.53 1.68 10.05
C SER A 179 7.44 0.36 9.29
N VAL A 180 6.99 0.40 8.03
CA VAL A 180 6.91 -0.78 7.17
C VAL A 180 7.92 -0.68 6.04
N ASP A 181 8.78 -1.69 5.94
CA ASP A 181 9.66 -1.90 4.79
C ASP A 181 8.97 -2.87 3.81
N LEU A 182 8.13 -2.31 2.94
CA LEU A 182 7.33 -3.11 2.02
C LEU A 182 8.15 -3.54 0.79
N GLN A 183 8.29 -4.84 0.59
CA GLN A 183 8.91 -5.40 -0.60
C GLN A 183 7.90 -5.49 -1.72
N VAL A 184 8.25 -4.90 -2.87
CA VAL A 184 7.39 -4.82 -4.05
C VAL A 184 8.12 -5.23 -5.33
N ARG A 185 7.39 -5.88 -6.23
CA ARG A 185 7.86 -6.23 -7.58
C ARG A 185 8.13 -4.98 -8.46
N PRO A 186 8.89 -5.08 -9.55
CA PRO A 186 9.03 -3.98 -10.51
C PRO A 186 7.69 -3.62 -11.19
N THR A 187 7.53 -2.35 -11.57
CA THR A 187 6.34 -1.86 -12.29
C THR A 187 6.56 -1.74 -13.80
N SER A 188 7.78 -1.41 -14.22
CA SER A 188 8.12 -1.22 -15.64
C SER A 188 9.59 -1.57 -15.92
N ILE A 189 9.83 -2.07 -17.13
CA ILE A 189 11.15 -2.41 -17.66
C ILE A 189 11.22 -2.01 -19.12
N THR A 190 12.27 -1.28 -19.50
CA THR A 190 12.46 -0.78 -20.87
C THR A 190 13.92 -0.86 -21.26
N ILE A 191 14.17 -1.32 -22.50
CA ILE A 191 15.50 -1.27 -23.11
C ILE A 191 15.55 -0.08 -24.06
N ASN A 192 16.59 0.75 -23.91
CA ASN A 192 16.90 1.93 -24.70
C ASN A 192 18.33 1.82 -25.28
N GLY A 193 18.66 2.67 -26.27
CA GLY A 193 20.05 2.84 -26.74
C GLY A 193 20.17 2.99 -28.26
N VAL A 194 19.59 2.08 -29.05
CA VAL A 194 19.66 2.09 -30.53
C VAL A 194 18.27 2.34 -31.12
N GLU A 195 17.98 3.53 -31.65
CA GLU A 195 16.62 3.85 -32.11
C GLU A 195 16.24 3.24 -33.47
N HIS A 196 17.21 3.06 -34.37
CA HIS A 196 16.95 2.55 -35.72
C HIS A 196 17.92 1.43 -36.08
N HIS A 197 19.19 1.79 -36.27
CA HIS A 197 20.24 0.86 -36.66
C HIS A 197 21.58 1.31 -36.09
N THR A 198 22.52 0.40 -36.03
CA THR A 198 23.92 0.68 -35.72
C THR A 198 24.81 0.28 -36.89
N VAL A 199 26.03 0.81 -36.95
CA VAL A 199 27.00 0.47 -38.01
C VAL A 199 28.03 -0.50 -37.45
N GLN A 200 28.41 -1.50 -38.24
CA GLN A 200 29.46 -2.45 -37.87
C GLN A 200 30.74 -1.72 -37.40
N GLY A 201 31.29 -2.18 -36.27
CA GLY A 201 32.50 -1.64 -35.64
C GLY A 201 32.26 -0.43 -34.75
N SER A 202 31.02 0.06 -34.64
CA SER A 202 30.66 1.09 -33.67
C SER A 202 30.45 0.50 -32.28
N LYS A 203 30.64 1.33 -31.26
CA LYS A 203 30.37 0.99 -29.87
C LYS A 203 28.88 1.16 -29.58
N VAL A 204 28.21 0.09 -29.18
CA VAL A 204 26.81 0.06 -28.79
C VAL A 204 26.70 0.10 -27.26
N VAL A 205 25.73 0.88 -26.78
CA VAL A 205 25.34 0.90 -25.37
C VAL A 205 23.85 0.66 -25.33
N LEU A 206 23.45 -0.50 -24.79
CA LEU A 206 22.05 -0.80 -24.49
C LEU A 206 21.83 -0.54 -23.01
N THR A 207 20.79 0.21 -22.68
CA THR A 207 20.44 0.56 -21.31
C THR A 207 19.10 -0.08 -20.97
N CYS A 208 19.06 -0.93 -19.96
CA CYS A 208 17.82 -1.47 -19.41
C CYS A 208 17.47 -0.70 -18.13
N ASP A 209 16.35 0.01 -18.18
CA ASP A 209 15.80 0.82 -17.08
C ASP A 209 14.63 0.08 -16.42
N ILE A 210 14.72 -0.13 -15.11
CA ILE A 210 13.72 -0.82 -14.30
C ILE A 210 13.28 0.13 -13.19
N HIS A 211 11.97 0.28 -13.01
CA HIS A 211 11.40 1.17 -11.99
C HIS A 211 10.47 0.41 -11.03
N GLY A 212 10.29 1.00 -9.83
CA GLY A 212 9.21 0.65 -8.92
C GLY A 212 9.44 -0.63 -8.11
N ALA A 213 10.68 -1.11 -8.01
CA ALA A 213 11.04 -2.34 -7.29
C ALA A 213 11.61 -2.03 -5.90
N ARG A 214 11.26 -2.83 -4.89
CA ARG A 214 11.91 -2.79 -3.57
C ARG A 214 12.02 -4.23 -3.05
N PRO A 215 13.22 -4.74 -2.69
CA PRO A 215 14.56 -4.17 -2.92
C PRO A 215 14.93 -4.03 -4.42
N PRO A 216 16.09 -3.45 -4.76
CA PRO A 216 16.61 -3.42 -6.13
C PRO A 216 16.57 -4.79 -6.81
N VAL A 217 16.38 -4.80 -8.14
CA VAL A 217 16.43 -6.03 -8.92
C VAL A 217 17.86 -6.48 -9.22
N ASN A 218 18.04 -7.80 -9.29
CA ASN A 218 19.19 -8.43 -9.95
C ASN A 218 18.91 -8.49 -11.46
N LEU A 219 19.89 -8.11 -12.27
CA LEU A 219 19.74 -8.02 -13.72
C LEU A 219 20.67 -9.00 -14.43
N THR A 220 20.08 -9.71 -15.39
CA THR A 220 20.81 -10.60 -16.28
C THR A 220 20.51 -10.22 -17.73
N TRP A 221 21.56 -9.98 -18.50
CA TRP A 221 21.45 -9.78 -19.94
C TRP A 221 21.51 -11.13 -20.66
N TYR A 222 20.71 -11.27 -21.70
CA TYR A 222 20.68 -12.43 -22.57
C TYR A 222 20.87 -12.01 -24.01
N ASN A 223 21.70 -12.77 -24.73
CA ASN A 223 21.73 -12.79 -26.18
C ASN A 223 20.88 -13.98 -26.65
N SER A 224 19.67 -13.71 -27.12
CA SER A 224 18.64 -14.70 -27.44
C SER A 224 18.28 -15.59 -26.23
N THR A 225 18.97 -16.72 -26.06
CA THR A 225 18.75 -17.66 -24.95
C THR A 225 19.94 -17.79 -24.01
N GLN A 226 21.12 -17.29 -24.39
CA GLN A 226 22.34 -17.44 -23.62
C GLN A 226 22.57 -16.22 -22.72
N PRO A 227 22.84 -16.41 -21.41
CA PRO A 227 23.19 -15.31 -20.54
C PRO A 227 24.54 -14.71 -20.96
N ILE A 228 24.64 -13.38 -20.89
CA ILE A 228 25.86 -12.63 -21.16
C ILE A 228 26.56 -12.39 -19.82
N SER A 229 27.76 -12.93 -19.67
CA SER A 229 28.64 -12.66 -18.54
C SER A 229 29.76 -11.74 -18.97
N SER A 230 30.11 -10.76 -18.14
CA SER A 230 31.30 -9.92 -18.34
C SER A 230 32.61 -10.70 -18.18
N GLU A 231 32.57 -11.92 -17.63
CA GLU A 231 33.76 -12.75 -17.43
C GLU A 231 34.11 -13.60 -18.67
N ASP A 232 33.16 -13.79 -19.58
CA ASP A 232 33.33 -14.68 -20.74
C ASP A 232 33.97 -13.98 -21.95
N ASP A 233 34.00 -12.64 -21.99
CA ASP A 233 34.50 -11.85 -23.11
C ASP A 233 35.11 -10.51 -22.66
N ASP A 234 36.40 -10.31 -22.89
CA ASP A 234 37.17 -9.11 -22.48
C ASP A 234 36.65 -7.78 -23.09
N ILE A 235 35.78 -7.87 -24.11
CA ILE A 235 35.27 -6.72 -24.86
C ILE A 235 33.90 -6.26 -24.38
N THR A 236 33.17 -7.12 -23.66
CA THR A 236 31.80 -6.84 -23.21
C THR A 236 31.79 -6.33 -21.78
N GLU A 237 31.27 -5.12 -21.56
CA GLU A 237 31.21 -4.49 -20.24
C GLU A 237 29.74 -4.35 -19.80
N ILE A 238 29.44 -4.81 -18.58
CA ILE A 238 28.12 -4.66 -17.95
C ILE A 238 28.27 -3.76 -16.73
N ARG A 239 27.50 -2.66 -16.69
CA ARG A 239 27.47 -1.74 -15.55
C ARG A 239 26.08 -1.67 -14.98
N THR A 240 25.91 -2.03 -13.71
CA THR A 240 24.61 -1.98 -13.05
C THR A 240 24.66 -1.04 -11.85
N LYS A 241 23.64 -0.18 -11.73
CA LYS A 241 23.46 0.75 -10.61
C LYS A 241 22.01 0.75 -10.17
N ALA A 242 21.78 0.92 -8.87
CA ALA A 242 20.46 1.09 -8.29
C ALA A 242 20.41 2.41 -7.51
N PHE A 243 19.33 3.16 -7.70
CA PHE A 243 19.09 4.44 -7.06
C PHE A 243 17.76 4.37 -6.33
N GLU A 244 17.75 4.65 -5.03
CA GLU A 244 16.50 4.80 -4.27
C GLU A 244 15.82 6.11 -4.67
N LYS A 245 14.52 6.05 -4.93
CA LYS A 245 13.66 7.20 -5.25
C LYS A 245 12.96 7.71 -4.00
N GLU A 246 12.36 8.89 -4.12
CA GLU A 246 11.58 9.52 -3.04
C GLU A 246 10.37 8.67 -2.58
N ASP A 247 9.82 7.82 -3.47
CA ASP A 247 8.74 6.89 -3.15
C ASP A 247 9.21 5.63 -2.40
N GLY A 248 10.49 5.56 -2.04
CA GLY A 248 11.12 4.41 -1.39
C GLY A 248 11.38 3.23 -2.33
N THR A 249 10.96 3.28 -3.60
CA THR A 249 11.31 2.24 -4.56
C THR A 249 12.66 2.51 -5.21
N TYR A 250 13.21 1.52 -5.89
CA TYR A 250 14.48 1.62 -6.59
C TYR A 250 14.27 1.72 -8.10
N HIS A 251 15.05 2.61 -8.71
CA HIS A 251 15.37 2.58 -10.12
C HIS A 251 16.68 1.82 -10.30
N THR A 252 16.62 0.64 -10.91
CA THR A 252 17.82 -0.10 -11.31
C THR A 252 18.06 0.15 -12.79
N GLN A 253 19.27 0.56 -13.12
CA GLN A 253 19.73 0.76 -14.49
C GLN A 253 20.92 -0.15 -14.76
N SER A 254 20.89 -0.87 -15.89
CA SER A 254 22.02 -1.66 -16.37
C SER A 254 22.40 -1.26 -17.79
N GLU A 255 23.69 -1.00 -18.03
CA GLU A 255 24.26 -0.74 -19.34
C GLU A 255 25.03 -1.97 -19.82
N LEU A 256 24.65 -2.49 -20.99
CA LEU A 256 25.40 -3.49 -21.75
C LEU A 256 26.16 -2.78 -22.87
N ILE A 257 27.49 -2.88 -22.82
CA ILE A 257 28.40 -2.16 -23.69
C ILE A 257 29.23 -3.16 -24.49
N PHE A 258 29.17 -3.08 -25.81
CA PHE A 258 29.93 -3.95 -26.71
C PHE A 258 30.21 -3.26 -28.06
N ASN A 259 31.05 -3.86 -28.88
CA ASN A 259 31.29 -3.41 -30.26
C ASN A 259 30.40 -4.18 -31.22
N ALA A 260 29.56 -3.49 -31.99
CA ALA A 260 28.66 -4.13 -32.95
C ALA A 260 29.45 -4.86 -34.05
N THR A 261 29.18 -6.16 -34.22
CA THR A 261 29.68 -6.96 -35.32
C THR A 261 28.52 -7.40 -36.22
N ARG A 262 28.84 -8.10 -37.30
CA ARG A 262 27.81 -8.67 -38.19
C ARG A 262 27.01 -9.80 -37.54
N PHE A 263 27.52 -10.38 -36.45
CA PHE A 263 26.89 -11.52 -35.78
C PHE A 263 25.72 -11.11 -34.90
N GLU A 264 25.65 -9.84 -34.49
CA GLU A 264 24.54 -9.30 -33.70
C GLU A 264 23.38 -8.77 -34.56
N ASN A 265 23.49 -8.79 -35.90
CA ASN A 265 22.39 -8.37 -36.76
C ASN A 265 21.18 -9.32 -36.62
N ASP A 266 20.00 -8.75 -36.40
CA ASP A 266 18.74 -9.46 -36.12
C ASP A 266 18.76 -10.30 -34.83
N MET A 267 19.77 -10.11 -33.97
CA MET A 267 19.82 -10.77 -32.67
C MET A 267 18.93 -10.03 -31.67
N VAL A 268 18.29 -10.81 -30.80
CA VAL A 268 17.40 -10.31 -29.75
C VAL A 268 18.17 -10.24 -28.44
N PHE A 269 18.35 -9.04 -27.92
CA PHE A 269 18.86 -8.81 -26.58
C PHE A 269 17.70 -8.75 -25.61
N ARG A 270 17.76 -9.53 -24.54
CA ARG A 270 16.75 -9.55 -23.47
C ARG A 270 17.40 -9.17 -22.16
N CYS A 271 16.84 -8.19 -21.45
CA CYS A 271 17.17 -7.97 -20.05
C CYS A 271 16.12 -8.62 -19.16
N GLU A 272 16.58 -9.29 -18.12
CA GLU A 272 15.77 -10.03 -17.17
C GLU A 272 16.02 -9.50 -15.76
N ALA A 273 14.96 -9.02 -15.12
CA ALA A 273 14.98 -8.40 -13.81
C ALA A 273 14.28 -9.29 -12.79
N GLU A 274 15.03 -9.68 -11.75
CA GLU A 274 14.58 -10.57 -10.70
C GLU A 274 14.66 -9.88 -9.33
N ASN A 275 13.62 -10.02 -8.53
CA ASN A 275 13.55 -9.52 -7.15
C ASN A 275 12.88 -10.59 -6.27
N ILE A 276 13.15 -10.54 -4.97
CA ILE A 276 12.68 -11.53 -3.98
C ILE A 276 11.15 -11.74 -3.99
N VAL A 277 10.36 -10.70 -4.26
CA VAL A 277 8.89 -10.77 -4.35
C VAL A 277 8.47 -11.66 -5.52
N LEU A 278 9.14 -11.54 -6.67
CA LEU A 278 8.87 -12.41 -7.82
C LEU A 278 9.21 -13.88 -7.50
N GLN A 279 10.30 -14.11 -6.77
CA GLN A 279 10.71 -15.47 -6.36
C GLN A 279 9.73 -16.10 -5.38
N ILE A 280 9.32 -15.36 -4.34
CA ILE A 280 8.37 -15.82 -3.32
C ILE A 280 7.02 -16.16 -3.96
N ASN A 281 6.53 -15.29 -4.84
CA ASN A 281 5.26 -15.48 -5.54
C ASN A 281 5.34 -16.50 -6.69
N ARG A 282 6.54 -17.01 -7.01
CA ARG A 282 6.81 -17.89 -8.17
C ARG A 282 6.35 -17.26 -9.48
N GLU A 283 6.48 -15.95 -9.58
CA GLU A 283 6.22 -15.18 -10.78
C GLU A 283 7.40 -15.28 -11.74
N LYS A 284 7.13 -15.10 -13.03
CA LYS A 284 8.20 -15.05 -14.02
C LYS A 284 9.03 -13.77 -13.81
N PRO A 285 10.36 -13.83 -14.03
CA PRO A 285 11.20 -12.66 -14.04
C PRO A 285 10.68 -11.59 -15.00
N PHE A 286 10.84 -10.33 -14.62
CA PHE A 286 10.33 -9.21 -15.39
C PHE A 286 11.28 -8.93 -16.56
N THR A 287 10.80 -9.00 -17.79
CA THR A 287 11.67 -9.03 -18.97
C THR A 287 11.31 -7.94 -19.98
N SER A 288 12.33 -7.45 -20.68
CA SER A 288 12.19 -6.63 -21.88
C SER A 288 13.16 -7.14 -22.94
N SER A 289 12.78 -7.01 -24.21
CA SER A 289 13.57 -7.51 -25.33
C SER A 289 13.65 -6.47 -26.43
N MET A 290 14.79 -6.42 -27.11
CA MET A 290 15.06 -5.52 -28.22
C MET A 290 15.84 -6.25 -29.31
N THR A 291 15.44 -6.06 -30.57
CA THR A 291 16.17 -6.60 -31.73
C THR A 291 17.15 -5.55 -32.24
N LEU A 292 18.40 -5.94 -32.48
CA LEU A 292 19.43 -5.04 -32.99
C LEU A 292 19.57 -5.16 -34.51
N GLU A 293 19.53 -4.03 -35.21
CA GLU A 293 19.83 -3.95 -36.65
C GLU A 293 21.25 -3.38 -36.85
N VAL A 294 22.14 -4.14 -37.51
CA VAL A 294 23.53 -3.75 -37.78
C VAL A 294 23.77 -3.60 -39.28
N LEU A 295 24.03 -2.37 -39.74
CA LEU A 295 24.39 -2.07 -41.11
C LEU A 295 25.90 -2.26 -41.35
N CYS A 296 26.25 -3.05 -42.36
CA CYS A 296 27.61 -3.14 -42.87
C CYS A 296 27.90 -2.00 -43.86
N ARG A 297 29.09 -1.38 -43.74
CA ARG A 297 29.56 -0.38 -44.74
C ARG A 297 29.75 -0.97 -46.14
N TYR A 298 29.97 -2.27 -46.25
CA TYR A 298 30.05 -3.00 -47.51
C TYR A 298 29.05 -4.17 -47.50
N GLN A 299 28.08 -4.18 -48.43
CA GLN A 299 27.03 -5.22 -48.54
C GLN A 299 27.59 -6.65 -48.62
N ALA A 300 28.80 -6.84 -49.15
CA ALA A 300 29.46 -8.14 -49.23
C ALA A 300 29.82 -8.75 -47.86
N GLN A 301 29.79 -7.97 -46.77
CA GLN A 301 30.20 -8.40 -45.42
C GLN A 301 29.03 -8.78 -44.50
N CYS A 302 27.78 -8.49 -44.88
CA CYS A 302 26.58 -8.78 -44.09
C CYS A 302 25.86 -10.08 -44.50
N ARG A 303 26.31 -10.79 -45.55
CA ARG A 303 25.85 -12.16 -45.78
C ARG A 303 26.52 -13.09 -44.76
N VAL A 304 25.80 -13.40 -43.68
CA VAL A 304 26.05 -14.64 -42.94
C VAL A 304 25.66 -15.76 -43.91
N HIS A 305 26.59 -16.21 -44.74
CA HIS A 305 26.38 -17.43 -45.50
C HIS A 305 26.12 -18.53 -44.47
N ALA A 306 24.92 -19.11 -44.50
CA ALA A 306 24.59 -20.36 -43.82
C ALA A 306 25.43 -21.49 -44.44
N TYR A 307 26.74 -21.48 -44.19
CA TYR A 307 27.62 -22.62 -44.40
C TYR A 307 27.70 -23.35 -43.08
N ASN A 308 26.73 -24.23 -42.85
CA ASN A 308 26.89 -25.50 -42.11
C ASN A 308 25.52 -26.18 -42.00
N ALA A 309 25.03 -26.68 -43.14
CA ALA A 309 24.23 -27.89 -43.17
C ALA A 309 24.89 -28.79 -44.22
N ILE A 310 25.11 -30.06 -43.88
CA ILE A 310 25.81 -31.12 -44.63
C ILE A 310 27.32 -31.21 -44.34
N LYS A 311 27.66 -31.96 -43.29
CA LYS A 311 28.52 -33.14 -43.39
C LYS A 311 28.06 -34.20 -42.40
#